data_AF-A0AAU8IV44-F1
#
_entry.id   AF-A0AAU8IV44-F1
#
_cell.length_a   1.000
_cell.length_b   1.000
_cell.length_c   1.000
_cell.angle_alpha   90.00
_cell.angle_beta   90.00
_cell.angle_gamma   90.00
#
_symmetry.space_group_name_H-M   'P 1'
#
loop_
_entity.id
_entity.type
_entity.pdbx_description
1 polymer ?
#
loop_
_entity_poly.entity_id
_entity_poly.type
_entity_poly.pdbx_seq_one_letter_code
_entity_poly.pdbx_strand_id
1 'polypeptide(L)' 'MTDDLALLRAANPVPDDDPRYADSRPLHHGAERALNQLLHRGRRARRTLVLRAEAAVCAAAALLAIAFSAGLPGAG' A
#
# COMPACT_ATOMS: atom_id res chain seq x y z
N MET A 1 29.54 2.72 18.63
CA MET A 1 28.41 2.58 17.69
C MET A 1 28.40 1.14 17.26
N THR A 2 27.36 0.39 17.63
CA THR A 2 27.15 -0.95 17.08
C THR A 2 26.98 -0.79 15.57
N ASP A 3 27.60 -1.68 14.79
CA ASP A 3 27.39 -1.68 13.35
C ASP A 3 25.98 -2.22 13.08
N ASP A 4 24.98 -1.31 13.08
CA ASP A 4 23.58 -1.64 12.80
C ASP A 4 23.44 -2.37 11.45
N LEU A 5 24.37 -2.09 10.52
CA LEU A 5 24.47 -2.77 9.25
C LEU A 5 24.97 -4.22 9.39
N ALA A 6 25.89 -4.49 10.31
CA ALA A 6 26.28 -5.86 10.67
C ALA A 6 25.13 -6.62 11.33
N LEU A 7 24.31 -5.97 12.16
CA LEU A 7 23.13 -6.59 12.74
C LEU A 7 22.10 -6.95 11.66
N LEU A 8 21.87 -6.05 10.70
CA LEU A 8 20.99 -6.32 9.57
C LEU A 8 21.53 -7.42 8.65
N ARG A 9 22.85 -7.46 8.39
CA ARG A 9 23.50 -8.57 7.66
C ARG A 9 23.35 -9.89 8.39
N ALA A 10 23.53 -9.91 9.71
CA ALA A 10 23.37 -11.12 10.52
C ALA A 10 21.92 -11.63 10.53
N ALA A 11 20.93 -10.75 10.38
CA ALA A 11 19.52 -11.10 10.28
C ALA A 11 19.07 -11.43 8.84
N ASN A 12 19.94 -11.28 7.84
CA ASN A 12 19.61 -11.58 6.47
C ASN A 12 19.44 -13.09 6.29
N PRO A 13 18.25 -13.58 5.90
CA PRO A 13 18.06 -15.01 5.64
C PRO A 13 18.79 -15.50 4.38
N VAL A 14 19.31 -14.58 3.56
CA VAL A 14 20.08 -14.89 2.36
C VAL A 14 21.58 -14.93 2.73
N PRO A 15 22.29 -16.03 2.42
CA PRO A 15 23.73 -16.10 2.62
C PRO A 15 24.48 -15.05 1.80
N ASP A 16 25.44 -14.37 2.42
CA ASP A 16 26.27 -13.32 1.76
C ASP A 16 27.00 -13.84 0.51
N ASP A 17 27.36 -15.13 0.49
CA ASP A 17 28.12 -15.75 -0.60
C ASP A 17 27.27 -16.36 -1.73
N ASP A 18 25.93 -16.21 -1.69
CA ASP A 18 25.08 -16.76 -2.76
C ASP A 18 25.22 -15.90 -4.03
N PRO A 19 25.81 -16.44 -5.12
CA PRO A 19 26.09 -15.67 -6.34
C PRO A 19 24.81 -15.19 -7.04
N ARG A 20 23.63 -15.71 -6.67
CA ARG A 20 22.33 -15.24 -7.18
C ARG A 20 21.96 -13.86 -6.64
N TYR A 21 22.46 -13.49 -5.47
CA TYR A 21 22.12 -12.26 -4.75
C TYR A 21 23.33 -11.33 -4.58
N ALA A 22 24.45 -11.62 -5.21
CA ALA A 22 25.62 -10.76 -5.20
C ALA A 22 25.28 -9.34 -5.67
N ASP A 23 25.65 -8.34 -4.87
CA ASP A 23 25.37 -6.92 -5.09
C ASP A 23 25.84 -6.37 -6.45
N SER A 24 26.80 -7.07 -7.07
CA SER A 24 27.40 -6.68 -8.35
C SER A 24 26.58 -7.10 -9.57
N ARG A 25 25.54 -7.92 -9.42
CA ARG A 25 24.73 -8.38 -10.55
C ARG A 25 23.45 -7.52 -10.68
N PRO A 26 23.25 -6.82 -11.81
CA PRO A 26 21.99 -6.13 -12.04
C PRO A 26 20.84 -7.15 -11.99
N LEU A 27 19.73 -6.74 -11.36
CA LEU A 27 18.54 -7.56 -11.24
C LEU A 27 18.08 -8.00 -12.64
N HIS A 28 17.79 -9.29 -12.80
CA HIS A 28 17.36 -9.82 -14.10
C HIS A 28 16.11 -9.05 -14.59
N HIS A 29 16.10 -8.61 -15.86
CA HIS A 29 15.01 -7.77 -16.39
C HIS A 29 13.61 -8.38 -16.22
N GLY A 30 13.49 -9.72 -16.18
CA GLY A 30 12.23 -10.40 -15.86
C GLY A 30 11.76 -10.14 -14.42
N ALA A 31 12.69 -10.20 -13.45
CA ALA A 31 12.41 -9.92 -12.05
C ALA A 31 12.07 -8.43 -11.83
N GLU A 32 12.75 -7.53 -12.53
CA GLU A 32 12.46 -6.09 -12.50
C GLU A 32 11.05 -5.79 -13.03
N ARG A 33 10.66 -6.40 -14.16
CA ARG A 33 9.29 -6.27 -14.70
C ARG A 33 8.25 -6.85 -13.75
N ALA A 34 8.51 -8.01 -13.15
CA ALA A 34 7.60 -8.64 -12.20
C ALA A 34 7.38 -7.78 -10.95
N LEU A 35 8.47 -7.23 -10.39
CA LEU A 35 8.40 -6.28 -9.27
C LEU A 35 7.58 -5.04 -9.64
N ASN A 36 7.84 -4.47 -10.82
CA ASN A 36 7.12 -3.31 -11.28
C ASN A 36 5.60 -3.57 -11.40
N GLN A 37 5.22 -4.74 -11.91
CA GLN A 37 3.81 -5.17 -11.97
C GLN A 37 3.20 -5.30 -10.57
N LEU A 38 3.93 -5.90 -9.62
CA LEU A 38 3.45 -6.08 -8.24
C LEU A 38 3.17 -4.73 -7.56
N LEU A 39 4.14 -3.81 -7.64
CA LEU A 39 4.03 -2.46 -7.08
C LEU A 39 2.87 -1.67 -7.71
N HIS A 40 2.71 -1.77 -9.03
CA HIS A 40 1.64 -1.06 -9.73
C HIS A 40 0.26 -1.66 -9.46
N ARG A 41 0.16 -2.99 -9.30
CA ARG A 41 -1.11 -3.66 -8.94
C ARG A 41 -1.56 -3.28 -7.54
N GLY A 42 -0.64 -3.28 -6.57
CA GLY A 42 -0.90 -2.85 -5.20
C GLY A 42 -1.32 -1.38 -5.10
N ARG A 43 -0.65 -0.49 -5.84
CA ARG A 43 -1.02 0.94 -5.91
C ARG A 43 -2.40 1.17 -6.51
N ARG A 44 -2.77 0.44 -7.57
CA ARG A 44 -4.11 0.52 -8.18
C ARG A 44 -5.18 0.06 -7.20
N ALA A 45 -4.98 -1.08 -6.53
CA ALA A 45 -5.93 -1.59 -5.55
C ALA A 45 -6.15 -0.61 -4.37
N ARG A 46 -5.05 -0.06 -3.81
CA ARG A 46 -5.13 0.96 -2.76
C ARG A 46 -5.87 2.22 -3.24
N ARG A 47 -5.57 2.69 -4.44
CA ARG A 47 -6.24 3.87 -5.02
C ARG A 47 -7.74 3.64 -5.20
N THR A 48 -8.15 2.47 -5.68
CA THR A 48 -9.58 2.12 -5.81
C THR A 48 -10.29 2.08 -4.46
N LEU A 49 -9.63 1.56 -3.41
CA LEU A 49 -10.20 1.57 -2.06
C LEU A 49 -10.36 2.99 -1.51
N VAL A 50 -9.36 3.85 -1.69
CA VAL A 50 -9.43 5.26 -1.28
C VAL A 50 -10.58 5.98 -1.99
N LEU A 51 -10.70 5.82 -3.31
CA LEU A 51 -11.79 6.44 -4.08
C LEU A 51 -13.18 5.94 -3.65
N ARG A 52 -13.31 4.65 -3.30
CA ARG A 52 -14.57 4.11 -2.77
C ARG A 52 -14.90 4.66 -1.39
N ALA A 53 -13.90 4.80 -0.52
CA ALA A 53 -14.09 5.39 0.79
C ALA A 53 -14.51 6.86 0.68
N GLU A 54 -13.86 7.64 -0.18
CA GLU A 54 -14.21 9.03 -0.46
C GLU A 54 -15.64 9.15 -1.01
N ALA A 55 -16.02 8.32 -1.97
CA ALA A 55 -17.38 8.27 -2.49
C ALA A 55 -18.42 7.91 -1.41
N ALA A 56 -18.09 6.98 -0.50
CA ALA A 56 -18.96 6.60 0.60
C ALA A 56 -19.14 7.75 1.61
N VAL A 57 -18.06 8.48 1.93
CA VAL A 57 -18.12 9.67 2.81
C VAL A 57 -18.98 10.77 2.18
N CYS A 58 -18.78 11.06 0.89
CA CYS A 58 -19.61 12.02 0.16
C CYS A 58 -21.09 11.63 0.16
N ALA A 59 -21.39 10.34 -0.08
CA ALA A 59 -22.76 9.83 -0.06
C ALA A 59 -23.39 9.95 1.35
N ALA A 60 -22.65 9.59 2.40
CA ALA A 60 -23.13 9.70 3.78
C ALA A 60 -23.39 11.17 4.17
N ALA A 61 -22.48 12.08 3.80
CA ALA A 61 -22.65 13.51 4.03
C ALA A 61 -23.88 14.08 3.30
N ALA A 62 -24.10 13.66 2.04
CA ALA A 62 -25.28 14.05 1.28
C ALA A 62 -26.59 13.54 1.91
N LEU A 63 -26.61 12.28 2.36
CA LEU A 63 -27.77 11.71 3.06
C LEU A 63 -28.06 12.44 4.38
N LEU A 64 -27.04 12.78 5.15
CA LEU A 64 -27.19 13.58 6.37
C LEU A 64 -27.72 14.98 6.07
N ALA A 65 -27.21 15.64 5.03
CA ALA A 65 -27.69 16.95 4.60
C ALA A 65 -29.16 16.89 4.16
N ILE A 66 -29.55 15.85 3.41
CA ILE A 66 -30.95 15.61 3.02
C ILE A 66 -31.81 15.35 4.25
N ALA A 67 -31.40 14.48 5.17
CA ALA A 67 -32.15 14.16 6.38
C ALA A 67 -32.35 15.40 7.27
N PHE A 68 -31.31 16.24 7.39
CA PHE A 68 -31.39 17.51 8.13
C PHE A 68 -32.30 18.52 7.43
N SER A 69 -32.20 18.63 6.10
CA SER A 69 -33.02 19.54 5.30
C SER A 69 -34.49 19.11 5.21
N ALA A 70 -34.75 17.81 5.24
CA ALA A 70 -36.09 17.24 5.24
C ALA A 70 -36.80 17.37 6.60
N GLY A 71 -36.12 17.87 7.64
CA GLY A 71 -36.66 18.13 8.96
C GLY A 71 -37.26 16.87 9.58
N LEU A 72 -36.43 16.05 10.23
CA LEU A 72 -36.81 14.81 10.90
C LEU A 72 -38.22 14.89 11.56
N PRO A 73 -39.28 14.33 10.94
CA PRO A 73 -40.61 14.33 11.56
C PRO A 73 -40.64 13.14 12.53
N GLY A 74 -40.12 13.32 13.74
CA GLY A 74 -40.08 12.24 14.72
C GLY A 74 -39.17 12.48 15.91
N ALA A 75 -39.41 13.56 16.65
CA ALA A 75 -38.98 13.70 18.04
C ALA A 75 -39.89 14.72 18.73
N GLY A 76 -41.09 14.26 19.10
CA GLY A 76 -42.12 15.00 19.85
C GLY A 76 -43.14 14.01 20.38
#